data_AF-A0A838EGR8-F1
#
_entry.id   AF-A0A838EGR8-F1
#
_cell.length_a   1.000
_cell.length_b   1.000
_cell.length_c   1.000
_cell.angle_alpha   90.00
_cell.angle_beta   90.00
_cell.angle_gamma   90.00
#
_symmetry.space_group_name_H-M   'P 1'
#
loop_
_entity.id
_entity.type
_entity.pdbx_description
1 polymer ?
#
loop_
_entity_poly.entity_id
_entity_poly.type
_entity_poly.pdbx_seq_one_letter_code
_entity_poly.pdbx_strand_id
1 'polypeptide(L)'
;MYCSTCGQQLNDGAHFCEHCGASLELPEAVTSGSPTRSAHTYSEVKDPYKEQITQLKLELKQMKLDLRQIKMNMSNRRAQYNQTSAFVPDGTLKRGYKMLEDFQLWSPQRQKEGLQQEILRLEQELLGLEQAQMQWKQMQQR
;
A
#
# COMPACT_ATOMS: atom_id res chain seq x y z
N MET A 1 -37.08 19.90 8.87
CA MET A 1 -36.12 20.69 8.03
C MET A 1 -35.53 19.78 6.95
N TYR A 2 -34.96 20.30 5.86
CA TYR A 2 -34.39 19.48 4.78
C TYR A 2 -32.88 19.71 4.67
N CYS A 3 -32.12 18.67 4.31
CA CYS A 3 -30.68 18.75 4.12
C CYS A 3 -30.32 19.59 2.89
N SER A 4 -29.42 20.55 3.05
CA SER A 4 -28.92 21.39 1.95
C SER A 4 -28.12 20.63 0.89
N THR A 5 -27.57 19.46 1.24
CA THR A 5 -26.73 18.66 0.34
C THR A 5 -27.54 17.65 -0.48
N CYS A 6 -28.55 17.01 0.10
CA CYS A 6 -29.29 15.92 -0.56
C CYS A 6 -30.81 16.12 -0.64
N GLY A 7 -31.35 17.18 -0.02
CA GLY A 7 -32.77 17.51 -0.03
C GLY A 7 -33.66 16.59 0.81
N GLN A 8 -33.09 15.60 1.51
CA GLN A 8 -33.84 14.67 2.38
C GLN A 8 -34.32 15.36 3.66
N GLN A 9 -35.43 14.87 4.19
CA GLN A 9 -35.99 15.38 5.45
C GLN A 9 -35.07 14.97 6.62
N LEU A 10 -34.78 15.93 7.49
CA LEU A 10 -33.93 15.76 8.65
C LEU A 10 -34.79 15.66 9.91
N ASN A 11 -34.38 14.78 10.81
CA ASN A 11 -34.94 14.65 12.15
C ASN A 11 -34.58 15.87 13.00
N ASP A 12 -35.48 16.30 13.87
CA ASP A 12 -35.28 17.46 14.73
C ASP A 12 -34.13 17.21 15.72
N GLY A 13 -33.11 18.07 15.71
CA GLY A 13 -31.90 17.92 16.54
C GLY A 13 -30.77 17.07 15.93
N ALA A 14 -30.87 16.66 14.66
CA ALA A 14 -29.81 15.91 13.99
C ALA A 14 -28.59 16.79 13.67
N HIS A 15 -27.41 16.40 14.16
CA HIS A 15 -26.12 17.05 13.83
C HIS A 15 -25.59 16.65 12.44
N PHE A 16 -26.01 15.49 11.93
CA PHE A 16 -25.60 14.94 10.64
C PHE A 16 -26.79 14.38 9.88
N CYS A 17 -26.77 14.45 8.55
CA CYS A 17 -27.78 13.84 7.72
C CYS A 17 -27.62 12.32 7.69
N GLU A 18 -28.66 11.58 8.07
CA GLU A 18 -28.66 10.10 8.05
C GLU A 18 -28.58 9.51 6.62
N HIS A 19 -28.96 10.28 5.60
CA HIS A 19 -28.97 9.81 4.21
C HIS A 19 -27.67 10.06 3.45
N CYS A 20 -26.96 11.16 3.71
CA CYS A 20 -25.73 11.52 2.98
C CYS A 20 -24.51 11.76 3.87
N GLY A 21 -24.67 11.80 5.20
CA GLY A 21 -23.60 12.06 6.16
C GLY A 21 -23.16 13.52 6.27
N ALA A 22 -23.83 14.46 5.60
CA ALA A 22 -23.48 15.87 5.67
C ALA A 22 -23.70 16.45 7.08
N SER A 23 -22.72 17.18 7.60
CA SER A 23 -22.84 17.89 8.89
C SER A 23 -23.76 19.11 8.74
N LEU A 24 -24.64 19.32 9.72
CA LEU A 24 -25.72 20.31 9.71
C LEU A 24 -25.50 21.46 10.69
N GLU A 25 -24.35 21.48 11.38
CA GLU A 25 -23.98 22.56 12.29
C GLU A 25 -23.92 23.89 11.52
N LEU A 26 -24.79 24.83 11.91
CA LEU A 26 -24.91 26.15 11.29
C LEU A 26 -23.58 26.92 11.41
N PRO A 27 -23.18 27.67 10.37
CA PRO A 27 -21.93 28.42 10.37
C PRO A 27 -22.11 29.74 11.12
N GLU A 28 -21.97 29.72 12.45
CA GLU A 28 -21.50 30.94 13.13
C GLU A 28 -20.01 31.08 12.84
N ALA A 29 -19.71 32.06 11.99
CA ALA A 29 -18.40 32.68 11.79
C ALA A 29 -17.20 31.71 11.66
N VAL A 30 -16.77 31.55 10.41
CA VAL A 30 -15.44 31.12 9.97
C VAL A 30 -14.29 31.76 10.76
N THR A 31 -13.98 31.26 11.95
CA THR A 31 -12.58 31.07 12.33
C THR A 31 -12.17 29.74 11.74
N SER A 32 -11.32 29.80 10.73
CA SER A 32 -10.60 28.67 10.14
C SER A 32 -9.73 28.00 11.23
N GLY A 33 -10.38 27.23 12.09
CA GLY A 33 -9.79 26.19 12.90
C GLY A 33 -9.98 24.90 12.13
N SER A 34 -9.00 24.53 11.33
CA SER A 34 -8.79 23.14 10.93
C SER A 34 -8.99 22.26 12.18
N PRO A 35 -9.62 21.07 12.10
CA PRO A 35 -9.44 20.08 13.13
C PRO A 35 -7.98 19.66 13.08
N THR A 36 -7.13 20.43 13.76
CA THR A 36 -5.79 20.04 14.14
C THR A 36 -6.01 18.82 15.02
N ARG A 37 -5.96 17.63 14.39
CA ARG A 37 -5.61 16.38 15.07
C ARG A 37 -4.42 16.75 15.92
N SER A 38 -4.66 16.82 17.22
CA SER A 38 -3.73 17.00 18.31
C SER A 38 -2.35 17.45 17.83
N ALA A 39 -2.07 18.74 17.91
CA ALA A 39 -0.71 19.22 18.02
C ALA A 39 -0.13 18.57 19.29
N HIS A 40 0.39 17.35 19.14
CA HIS A 40 1.25 16.72 20.10
C HIS A 40 2.52 17.57 20.12
N THR A 41 2.52 18.63 20.91
CA THR A 41 3.73 19.12 21.57
C THR A 41 4.18 18.05 22.56
N TYR A 42 4.67 16.95 22.01
CA TYR A 42 5.64 16.11 22.67
C TYR A 42 6.98 16.58 22.12
N SER A 43 7.75 17.28 22.94
CA SER A 43 9.20 17.25 22.83
C SER A 43 9.66 15.83 23.16
N GLU A 44 9.32 14.87 22.30
CA GLU A 44 9.81 13.52 22.34
C GLU A 44 11.27 13.61 21.89
N VAL A 45 12.19 13.13 22.72
CA VAL A 45 13.57 12.92 22.31
C VAL A 45 13.51 12.14 20.99
N LYS A 46 13.91 12.77 19.88
CA LYS A 46 13.80 12.16 18.56
C LYS A 46 14.77 10.98 18.51
N ASP A 47 14.26 9.78 18.76
CA ASP A 47 14.96 8.51 18.54
C ASP A 47 15.60 8.53 17.13
N PRO A 48 16.94 8.57 17.00
CA PRO A 48 17.59 8.73 15.69
C PRO A 48 17.35 7.54 14.75
N TYR A 49 16.92 6.39 15.30
CA TYR A 49 16.60 5.17 14.56
C TYR A 49 15.14 5.09 14.09
N LYS A 50 14.23 5.86 14.70
CA LYS A 50 12.78 5.76 14.43
C LYS A 50 12.44 6.17 13.00
N GLU A 51 13.06 7.24 12.51
CA GLU A 51 12.88 7.71 11.12
C GLU A 51 13.45 6.73 10.08
N GLN A 52 14.59 6.09 10.38
CA GLN A 52 15.17 5.07 9.50
C GLN A 52 14.27 3.84 9.42
N ILE A 53 13.78 3.34 10.56
CA ILE A 53 12.91 2.17 10.62
C ILE A 53 11.59 2.41 9.86
N THR A 54 11.00 3.60 9.96
CA THR A 54 9.76 3.90 9.22
C THR A 54 9.98 3.96 7.71
N GLN A 55 11.11 4.51 7.26
CA GLN A 55 11.50 4.53 5.85
C GLN A 55 11.67 3.11 5.31
N LEU A 56 12.47 2.26 5.97
CA LEU A 56 12.64 0.86 5.55
C LEU A 56 11.32 0.07 5.54
N LYS A 57 10.43 0.30 6.52
CA LYS A 57 9.11 -0.36 6.55
C LYS A 57 8.23 0.03 5.36
N LEU A 58 8.29 1.29 4.95
CA LEU A 58 7.56 1.77 3.78
C LEU A 58 8.10 1.11 2.50
N GLU A 59 9.42 1.10 2.34
CA GLU A 59 10.11 0.49 1.19
C GLU A 59 9.79 -1.00 1.07
N LEU A 60 9.88 -1.75 2.18
CA LEU A 60 9.47 -3.16 2.24
C LEU A 60 8.02 -3.37 1.80
N LYS A 61 7.10 -2.47 2.21
CA LYS A 61 5.70 -2.54 1.82
C LYS A 61 5.54 -2.35 0.31
N GLN A 62 6.29 -1.41 -0.27
CA GLN A 62 6.26 -1.13 -1.71
C GLN A 62 6.78 -2.32 -2.51
N MET A 63 7.94 -2.88 -2.16
CA MET A 63 8.47 -4.07 -2.82
C MET A 63 7.54 -5.29 -2.71
N LYS A 64 6.88 -5.48 -1.56
CA LYS A 64 5.88 -6.55 -1.40
C LYS A 64 4.66 -6.35 -2.31
N LEU A 65 4.26 -5.11 -2.55
CA LEU A 65 3.20 -4.78 -3.51
C LEU A 65 3.66 -5.06 -4.94
N ASP A 66 4.88 -4.68 -5.32
CA ASP A 66 5.43 -4.94 -6.65
C ASP A 66 5.55 -6.45 -6.93
N LEU A 67 6.01 -7.23 -5.94
CA LEU A 67 6.04 -8.68 -6.04
C LEU A 67 4.64 -9.29 -6.24
N ARG A 68 3.62 -8.74 -5.57
CA ARG A 68 2.22 -9.14 -5.78
C ARG A 68 1.76 -8.79 -7.20
N GLN A 69 2.10 -7.60 -7.68
CA GLN A 69 1.75 -7.12 -9.02
C GLN A 69 2.39 -8.00 -10.10
N ILE A 70 3.67 -8.37 -9.96
CA ILE A 70 4.36 -9.28 -10.89
C ILE A 70 3.70 -10.65 -10.89
N LYS A 71 3.38 -11.21 -9.72
CA LYS A 71 2.65 -12.49 -9.63
C LYS A 71 1.29 -12.43 -10.32
N MET A 72 0.54 -11.34 -10.14
CA MET A 72 -0.75 -11.13 -10.80
C MET A 72 -0.59 -11.01 -12.31
N ASN A 73 0.38 -10.23 -12.79
CA ASN A 73 0.69 -10.09 -14.22
C ASN A 73 0.99 -11.47 -14.85
N MET A 74 1.84 -12.27 -14.21
CA MET A 74 2.16 -13.63 -14.66
C MET A 74 0.92 -14.52 -14.73
N SER A 75 0.02 -14.43 -13.75
CA SER A 75 -1.26 -15.15 -13.75
C SER A 75 -2.15 -14.75 -14.93
N ASN A 76 -2.29 -13.44 -15.18
CA ASN A 76 -3.11 -12.91 -16.28
C ASN A 76 -2.55 -13.30 -17.64
N ARG A 77 -1.22 -13.27 -17.84
CA ARG A 77 -0.60 -13.70 -19.10
C ARG A 77 -0.84 -15.18 -19.38
N ARG A 78 -0.71 -16.04 -18.37
CA ARG A 78 -1.02 -17.48 -18.51
C ARG A 78 -2.49 -17.71 -18.85
N ALA A 79 -3.40 -16.96 -18.24
CA ALA A 79 -4.82 -17.04 -18.56
C ALA A 79 -5.10 -16.60 -20.00
N GLN A 80 -4.47 -15.50 -20.45
CA GLN A 80 -4.58 -15.02 -21.83
C GLN A 80 -4.06 -16.05 -22.83
N TYR A 81 -2.92 -16.69 -22.58
CA TYR A 81 -2.41 -17.78 -23.42
C TYR A 81 -3.39 -18.96 -23.50
N ASN A 82 -3.95 -19.40 -22.38
CA ASN A 82 -4.92 -20.49 -22.38
C ASN A 82 -6.17 -20.14 -23.22
N GLN A 83 -6.54 -18.86 -23.28
CA GLN A 83 -7.64 -18.38 -24.14
C GLN A 83 -7.23 -18.31 -25.62
N THR A 84 -6.06 -17.76 -25.94
CA THR A 84 -5.62 -17.54 -27.33
C THR A 84 -5.09 -18.80 -28.00
N SER A 85 -4.52 -19.74 -27.23
CA SER A 85 -3.98 -21.01 -27.73
C SER A 85 -5.04 -21.94 -28.31
N ALA A 86 -6.32 -21.74 -27.97
CA ALA A 86 -7.44 -22.44 -28.58
C ALA A 86 -7.64 -22.08 -30.07
N PHE A 87 -7.13 -20.92 -30.52
CA PHE A 87 -7.26 -20.42 -31.88
C PHE A 87 -6.00 -20.65 -32.74
N VAL A 88 -4.93 -21.20 -32.16
CA VAL A 88 -3.68 -21.46 -32.90
C VAL A 88 -3.72 -22.89 -33.47
N PRO A 89 -3.50 -23.09 -34.78
CA PRO A 89 -3.45 -24.41 -35.38
C PRO A 89 -2.43 -25.32 -34.70
N ASP A 90 -2.80 -26.57 -34.42
CA ASP A 90 -1.89 -27.55 -33.85
C ASP A 90 -0.70 -27.81 -34.78
N GLY A 91 0.49 -28.01 -34.20
CA GLY A 91 1.73 -28.27 -34.93
C GLY A 91 2.90 -27.36 -34.53
N THR A 92 3.77 -27.08 -35.50
CA THR A 92 5.01 -26.28 -35.28
C THR A 92 4.74 -24.84 -34.89
N LEU A 93 3.62 -24.26 -35.35
CA LEU A 93 3.18 -22.91 -35.01
C LEU A 93 2.90 -22.77 -33.51
N LYS A 94 2.07 -23.65 -32.92
CA LYS A 94 1.77 -23.66 -31.48
C LYS A 94 3.02 -23.79 -30.61
N ARG A 95 3.97 -24.62 -31.05
CA ARG A 95 5.26 -24.81 -30.35
C ARG A 95 6.14 -23.57 -30.40
N GLY A 96 6.17 -22.86 -31.53
CA GLY A 96 6.88 -21.59 -31.68
C GLY A 96 6.29 -20.49 -30.81
N TYR A 97 4.96 -20.35 -30.78
CA TYR A 97 4.26 -19.39 -29.92
C TYR A 97 4.53 -19.63 -28.43
N LYS A 98 4.47 -20.88 -27.97
CA LYS A 98 4.79 -21.23 -26.58
C LYS A 98 6.22 -20.85 -26.18
N MET A 99 7.20 -21.07 -27.06
CA MET A 99 8.59 -20.72 -26.80
C MET A 99 8.81 -19.21 -26.67
N LEU A 100 8.11 -18.41 -27.48
CA LEU A 100 8.15 -16.95 -27.41
C LEU A 100 7.58 -16.45 -26.08
N GLU A 101 6.49 -17.05 -25.61
CA GLU A 101 5.91 -16.71 -24.31
C GLU A 101 6.79 -17.13 -23.13
N ASP A 102 7.36 -18.34 -23.18
CA ASP A 102 8.29 -18.82 -22.14
C ASP A 102 9.51 -17.87 -22.02
N PHE A 103 10.03 -17.38 -23.15
CA PHE A 103 11.06 -16.34 -23.16
C PHE A 103 10.57 -15.03 -22.53
N GLN A 104 9.33 -14.62 -22.80
CA GLN A 104 8.76 -13.40 -22.25
C GLN A 104 8.37 -13.51 -20.76
N LEU A 105 8.13 -14.73 -20.26
CA LEU A 105 7.91 -15.08 -18.85
C LEU A 105 9.22 -15.18 -18.06
N TRP A 106 10.37 -15.34 -18.73
CA TRP A 106 11.68 -15.39 -18.08
C TRP A 106 12.07 -14.05 -17.44
N SER A 107 11.74 -12.91 -18.07
CA SER A 107 12.09 -11.59 -17.52
C SER A 107 11.36 -11.26 -16.21
N PRO A 108 10.04 -11.47 -16.06
CA PRO A 108 9.36 -11.24 -14.79
C PRO A 108 9.72 -12.29 -13.73
N GLN A 109 10.13 -13.50 -14.14
CA GLN A 109 10.65 -14.52 -13.23
C GLN A 109 11.93 -14.03 -12.54
N ARG A 110 12.86 -13.46 -13.32
CA ARG A 110 14.10 -12.87 -12.78
C ARG A 110 13.82 -11.65 -11.90
N GLN A 111 12.86 -10.80 -12.28
CA GLN A 111 12.44 -9.66 -11.44
C GLN A 111 11.89 -10.11 -10.10
N LYS A 112 11.06 -11.17 -10.08
CA LYS A 112 10.54 -11.76 -8.83
C LYS A 112 11.68 -12.24 -7.93
N GLU A 113 12.65 -12.97 -8.48
CA GLU A 113 13.79 -13.48 -7.70
C GLU A 113 14.64 -12.34 -7.13
N GLY A 114 14.89 -11.30 -7.93
CA GLY A 114 15.59 -10.09 -7.48
C GLY A 114 14.88 -9.41 -6.32
N LEU A 115 13.56 -9.16 -6.44
CA LEU A 115 12.77 -8.56 -5.36
C LEU A 115 12.74 -9.43 -4.10
N GLN A 116 12.72 -10.75 -4.23
CA GLN A 116 12.76 -11.65 -3.07
C GLN A 116 14.08 -11.53 -2.30
N GLN A 117 15.21 -11.41 -3.01
CA GLN A 117 16.52 -11.20 -2.39
C GLN A 117 16.61 -9.83 -1.73
N GLU A 118 16.09 -8.79 -2.38
CA GLU A 118 16.08 -7.43 -1.87
C GLU A 118 15.21 -7.28 -0.61
N ILE A 119 14.01 -7.87 -0.61
CA ILE A 119 13.13 -7.92 0.57
C ILE A 119 13.84 -8.61 1.74
N LEU A 120 14.48 -9.77 1.49
CA LEU A 120 15.21 -10.49 2.54
C LEU A 120 16.32 -9.63 3.15
N ARG A 121 17.06 -8.91 2.29
CA ARG A 121 18.13 -8.00 2.74
C ARG A 121 17.57 -6.89 3.63
N LEU A 122 16.53 -6.19 3.19
CA LEU A 122 15.95 -5.11 3.99
C LEU A 122 15.32 -5.60 5.30
N GLU A 123 14.74 -6.81 5.31
CA GLU A 123 14.26 -7.42 6.55
C GLU A 123 15.41 -7.66 7.55
N GLN A 124 16.59 -8.05 7.08
CA GLN A 124 17.79 -8.17 7.94
C GLN A 124 18.28 -6.80 8.45
N GLU A 125 18.32 -5.78 7.59
CA GLU A 125 18.73 -4.42 7.98
C GLU A 125 17.78 -3.83 9.04
N LEU A 126 16.47 -4.03 8.86
CA LEU A 126 15.44 -3.61 9.81
C LEU A 126 15.60 -4.29 11.17
N LEU A 127 15.86 -5.60 11.19
CA LEU A 127 16.14 -6.33 12.44
C LEU A 127 17.37 -5.77 13.16
N GLY A 128 18.43 -5.43 12.42
CA GLY A 128 19.64 -4.82 12.99
C GLY A 128 19.37 -3.45 13.62
N LEU A 129 18.60 -2.59 12.94
CA LEU A 129 18.21 -1.27 13.45
C LEU A 129 17.32 -1.38 14.70
N GLU A 130 16.39 -2.33 14.73
CA GLU A 130 15.53 -2.56 15.89
C GLU A 130 16.36 -3.02 17.10
N GLN A 131 17.35 -3.90 16.90
CA GLN A 131 18.29 -4.29 17.96
C GLN A 131 19.13 -3.11 18.47
N ALA A 132 19.68 -2.29 17.58
CA ALA A 132 20.43 -1.10 17.95
C ALA A 132 19.57 -0.09 18.74
N GLN A 133 18.32 0.10 18.31
CA GLN A 133 17.36 0.95 19.02
C GLN A 133 17.08 0.41 20.43
N MET A 134 16.93 -0.92 20.60
CA MET A 134 16.73 -1.54 21.92
C MET A 134 17.93 -1.29 22.84
N GLN A 135 19.16 -1.48 22.34
CA GLN A 135 20.37 -1.23 23.11
C GLN A 135 20.51 0.23 23.51
N TRP A 136 20.25 1.15 22.58
CA TRP A 136 20.28 2.59 22.84
C TRP A 136 19.24 2.98 23.92
N LYS A 137 18.03 2.42 23.85
CA LYS A 137 16.99 2.62 24.87
C LYS A 137 17.41 2.08 26.23
N GLN A 138 18.07 0.92 26.28
CA GLN A 138 18.62 0.36 27.52
C GLN A 138 19.72 1.24 28.13
N MET A 139 20.59 1.84 27.30
CA MET A 139 21.60 2.79 27.77
C MET A 139 20.98 4.07 28.32
N GLN A 140 19.88 4.56 27.73
CA GLN A 140 19.16 5.74 28.21
C GLN A 140 18.38 5.48 29.52
N GLN A 141 18.09 4.21 29.85
CA GLN A 141 17.37 3.82 31.07
C GLN A 141 18.29 3.50 32.25
N ARG A 142 19.60 3.38 32.04
CA ARG A 142 20.62 3.19 33.07
C ARG A 142 21.14 4.52 33.60
#